data_AF-A0A7K1T0Z9-F1
#
_entry.id   AF-A0A7K1T0Z9-F1
#
_cell.length_a   1.000
_cell.length_b   1.000
_cell.length_c   1.000
_cell.angle_alpha   90.00
_cell.angle_beta   90.00
_cell.angle_gamma   90.00
#
_symmetry.space_group_name_H-M   'P 1'
#
loop_
_entity.id
_entity.type
_entity.pdbx_description
1 polymer ?
#
loop_
_entity_poly.entity_id
_entity_poly.type
_entity_poly.pdbx_seq_one_letter_code
_entity_poly.pdbx_strand_id
1 'polypeptide(L)' 'MEKQSPKTSDETKLSFADFKSYSVEEIMAAGGTTAFANKSGKHPQQLVEALKNLPADAFLTEEELELALKMLKDNK' A
#
# COMPACT_ATOMS: atom_id res chain seq x y z
N MET A 1 7.65 21.24 39.76
CA MET A 1 6.83 20.57 38.73
C MET A 1 7.75 20.11 37.63
N GLU A 2 8.19 18.86 37.73
CA GLU A 2 9.07 18.25 36.74
C GLU A 2 8.24 17.84 35.53
N LYS A 3 8.67 18.26 34.34
CA LYS A 3 8.03 17.91 33.08
C LYS A 3 8.51 16.51 32.68
N GLN A 4 7.62 15.52 32.72
CA GLN A 4 7.92 14.20 32.16
C GLN A 4 7.72 14.26 30.65
N SER A 5 8.79 14.03 29.90
CA SER A 5 8.74 13.81 28.45
C SER A 5 8.03 12.48 28.17
N PRO A 6 7.11 12.41 27.18
CA PRO A 6 6.54 11.13 26.78
C PRO A 6 7.64 10.25 26.19
N LYS A 7 7.76 9.02 26.72
CA LYS A 7 8.61 7.99 26.16
C LYS A 7 8.01 7.59 24.81
N THR A 8 8.70 7.90 23.72
CA THR A 8 8.41 7.38 22.40
C THR A 8 8.52 5.85 22.49
N SER A 9 7.36 5.20 22.42
CA SER A 9 7.23 3.75 22.36
C SER A 9 8.05 3.20 21.19
N ASP A 10 8.76 2.11 21.45
CA ASP A 10 9.63 1.38 20.52
C ASP A 10 9.28 1.59 19.05
N GLU A 11 10.19 2.26 18.32
CA GLU A 11 10.24 2.19 16.87
C GLU A 11 10.40 0.72 16.50
N THR A 12 9.28 0.08 16.15
CA THR A 12 9.32 -1.23 15.51
C THR A 12 9.98 -0.97 14.16
N LYS A 13 11.30 -1.15 14.09
CA LYS A 13 12.07 -1.04 12.85
C LYS A 13 11.41 -1.98 11.84
N LEU A 14 10.62 -1.42 10.93
CA LEU A 14 10.03 -2.18 9.84
C LEU A 14 11.19 -2.73 9.02
N SER A 15 11.46 -4.03 9.20
CA SER A 15 12.44 -4.74 8.40
C SER A 15 11.84 -4.94 7.02
N PHE A 16 12.15 -4.04 6.09
CA PHE A 16 11.76 -4.20 4.69
C PHE A 16 12.53 -5.32 3.96
N ALA A 17 13.35 -6.08 4.69
CA ALA A 17 14.20 -7.13 4.13
C ALA A 17 13.42 -8.21 3.37
N ASP A 18 12.15 -8.42 3.73
CA ASP A 18 11.30 -9.44 3.09
C ASP A 18 10.62 -8.94 1.80
N PHE A 19 10.69 -7.63 1.50
CA PHE A 19 10.09 -7.06 0.31
C PHE A 19 11.12 -6.90 -0.81
N LYS A 20 10.90 -7.61 -1.91
CA LYS A 20 11.72 -7.45 -3.10
C LYS A 20 11.40 -6.12 -3.79
N SER A 21 12.33 -5.17 -3.68
CA SER A 21 12.31 -3.90 -4.40
C SER A 21 12.99 -4.03 -5.77
N TYR A 22 12.58 -3.20 -6.72
CA TYR A 22 13.18 -3.09 -8.04
C TYR A 22 13.52 -1.64 -8.34
N SER A 23 14.66 -1.41 -8.99
CA SER A 23 15.09 -0.08 -9.40
C SER A 23 14.28 0.42 -10.59
N VAL A 24 14.29 1.74 -10.80
CA VAL A 24 13.62 2.36 -11.96
C VAL A 24 14.24 1.84 -13.25
N GLU A 25 15.55 1.67 -13.29
CA GLU A 25 16.31 1.15 -14.43
C GLU A 25 15.87 -0.27 -14.79
N GLU A 26 15.64 -1.13 -13.78
CA GLU A 26 15.14 -2.50 -14.01
C GLU A 26 13.74 -2.49 -14.64
N ILE A 27 12.85 -1.62 -14.16
CA ILE A 27 11.50 -1.46 -14.70
C ILE A 27 11.56 -0.93 -16.14
N MET A 28 12.42 0.05 -16.40
CA MET A 28 12.61 0.62 -17.73
C MET A 28 13.22 -0.39 -18.71
N ALA A 29 14.25 -1.13 -18.29
CA ALA A 29 14.88 -2.19 -19.08
C ALA A 29 13.91 -3.34 -19.39
N ALA A 30 12.92 -3.58 -18.53
CA ALA A 30 11.87 -4.55 -18.78
C ALA A 30 10.88 -4.12 -19.88
N GLY A 31 10.88 -2.84 -20.28
CA GLY A 31 9.95 -2.25 -21.26
C GLY A 31 8.88 -1.36 -20.62
N GLY A 32 9.12 -0.85 -19.40
CA GLY A 32 8.18 -0.06 -18.63
C GLY A 32 7.35 -0.88 -17.63
N THR A 33 6.51 -0.21 -16.84
CA THR A 33 5.77 -0.80 -15.71
C THR A 33 4.88 -1.97 -16.11
N THR A 34 4.17 -1.87 -17.24
CA THR A 34 3.29 -2.93 -17.74
C THR A 34 4.07 -4.18 -18.14
N ALA A 35 5.16 -4.00 -18.89
CA ALA A 35 6.00 -5.12 -19.33
C ALA A 35 6.71 -5.78 -18.14
N PHE A 36 7.17 -4.98 -17.18
CA PHE A 36 7.74 -5.45 -15.93
C PHE A 36 6.75 -6.28 -15.10
N ALA A 37 5.52 -5.82 -14.95
CA ALA A 37 4.46 -6.53 -14.22
C ALA A 37 4.18 -7.90 -14.85
N ASN A 38 4.02 -7.94 -16.17
CA ASN A 38 3.81 -9.18 -16.92
C ASN A 38 4.99 -10.15 -16.77
N LYS A 39 6.25 -9.68 -16.87
CA LYS A 39 7.45 -10.51 -16.64
C LYS A 39 7.54 -11.04 -15.20
N SER A 40 7.03 -10.27 -14.25
CA SER A 40 6.99 -10.64 -12.83
C SER A 40 5.81 -11.55 -12.48
N GLY A 41 5.03 -12.00 -13.46
CA GLY A 41 3.84 -12.83 -13.26
C GLY A 41 2.69 -12.09 -12.56
N LYS A 42 2.73 -10.76 -12.48
CA LYS A 42 1.70 -9.92 -11.89
C LYS A 42 0.74 -9.48 -12.97
N HIS A 43 -0.27 -10.30 -13.24
CA HIS A 43 -1.27 -10.00 -14.27
C HIS A 43 -2.47 -9.27 -13.66
N PRO A 44 -2.96 -8.17 -14.27
CA PRO A 44 -4.13 -7.45 -13.77
C PRO A 44 -5.37 -8.33 -13.57
N GLN A 45 -5.52 -9.39 -14.37
CA GLN A 45 -6.60 -10.36 -14.27
C GLN A 45 -6.62 -11.07 -12.92
N GLN A 46 -5.45 -11.44 -12.38
CA GLN A 46 -5.34 -12.09 -11.08
C GLN A 46 -5.78 -11.15 -9.95
N LEU A 47 -5.47 -9.85 -10.08
CA LEU A 47 -5.96 -8.85 -9.13
C LEU A 47 -7.48 -8.74 -9.19
N VAL A 48 -8.08 -8.69 -10.39
CA VAL A 48 -9.54 -8.62 -10.55
C VAL A 48 -10.22 -9.86 -9.97
N GLU A 49 -9.67 -11.05 -10.19
CA GLU A 49 -10.19 -12.28 -9.60
C GLU A 49 -10.07 -12.29 -8.07
N ALA A 50 -8.93 -11.86 -7.53
CA ALA A 50 -8.75 -11.73 -6.09
C ALA A 50 -9.75 -10.74 -5.47
N LEU A 51 -9.97 -9.59 -6.12
CA LEU A 51 -10.94 -8.59 -5.66
C LEU A 51 -12.38 -9.11 -5.67
N LYS A 52 -12.76 -9.94 -6.65
CA LYS A 52 -14.09 -10.58 -6.68
C LYS A 52 -14.33 -11.60 -5.57
N ASN A 53 -13.25 -12.21 -5.07
CA ASN A 53 -13.31 -13.21 -4.01
C ASN A 53 -13.24 -12.60 -2.61
N LEU A 54 -13.05 -11.28 -2.50
CA LEU A 54 -13.08 -10.60 -1.21
C LEU A 54 -14.51 -10.59 -0.65
N PRO A 55 -14.66 -10.66 0.69
CA PRO A 55 -15.96 -10.53 1.30
C PRO A 55 -16.49 -9.10 1.12
N ALA A 56 -17.81 -8.93 1.15
CA ALA A 56 -18.45 -7.65 0.84
C ALA A 56 -18.06 -6.52 1.82
N ASP A 57 -17.69 -6.88 3.04
CA ASP A 57 -17.21 -5.99 4.11
C ASP A 57 -15.71 -5.64 3.97
N ALA A 58 -14.99 -6.19 2.99
CA ALA A 58 -13.61 -5.79 2.70
C ALA A 58 -13.52 -4.45 1.96
N PHE A 59 -14.64 -4.00 1.39
CA PHE A 59 -14.73 -2.70 0.73
C PHE A 59 -15.38 -1.69 1.66
N LEU A 60 -14.93 -0.44 1.56
CA LEU A 60 -15.55 0.66 2.29
C LEU A 60 -17.00 0.83 1.82
N THR A 61 -17.89 1.13 2.77
CA THR A 61 -19.21 1.66 2.40
C THR A 61 -19.07 3.07 1.83
N GLU A 62 -20.14 3.60 1.24
CA GLU A 62 -20.14 4.96 0.71
C GLU A 62 -19.84 5.99 1.82
N GLU A 63 -20.40 5.78 3.01
CA GLU A 63 -20.20 6.65 4.17
C GLU A 63 -18.75 6.59 4.68
N GLU A 64 -18.16 5.38 4.72
CA GLU A 64 -16.77 5.18 5.10
C GLU A 64 -15.81 5.79 4.08
N LEU A 65 -16.14 5.68 2.79
CA LEU A 65 -15.39 6.30 1.71
C LEU A 65 -15.44 7.83 1.82
N GLU A 66 -16.61 8.41 2.04
CA GLU A 66 -16.78 9.85 2.21
C GLU A 66 -15.97 10.36 3.41
N LEU A 67 -16.04 9.64 4.53
CA LEU A 67 -15.28 9.96 5.73
C LEU A 67 -13.76 9.88 5.49
N ALA A 68 -13.29 8.81 4.84
CA ALA A 68 -11.87 8.62 4.52
C ALA A 68 -11.36 9.73 3.59
N LEU A 69 -12.15 10.11 2.57
CA LEU A 69 -11.81 11.20 1.66
C LEU A 69 -11.76 12.56 2.38
N LYS A 70 -12.65 12.79 3.34
CA LYS A 70 -12.62 14.00 4.18
C LYS A 70 -11.36 14.03 5.03
N MET A 71 -11.04 12.94 5.73
CA MET A 71 -9.82 12.83 6.54
C MET A 71 -8.54 13.04 5.71
N LEU A 72 -8.50 12.53 4.48
CA LEU A 72 -7.37 12.71 3.57
C LEU A 72 -7.19 14.17 3.14
N LYS A 73 -8.30 14.89 2.89
CA LYS A 73 -8.29 16.31 2.52
C LYS A 73 -7.87 17.20 3.68
N ASP A 74 -8.31 16.86 4.88
CA ASP A 74 -8.03 17.63 6.10
C ASP A 74 -6.59 17.41 6.62
N ASN A 75 -5.91 16.33 6.20
CA ASN A 75 -4.50 16.03 6.51
C ASN A 75 -3.50 16.58 5.47
N LYS A 76 -3.93 17.51 4.61
CA LYS A 76 -3.07 18.21 3.64
C LYS A 76 -2.65 19.57 4.15
#